data_AF-A0A612XLL5-F1
#
_entry.id   AF-A0A612XLL5-F1
#
_cell.length_a   1.000
_cell.length_b   1.000
_cell.length_c   1.000
_cell.angle_alpha   90.00
_cell.angle_beta   90.00
_cell.angle_gamma   90.00
#
_symmetry.space_group_name_H-M   'P 1'
#
loop_
_entity.id
_entity.type
_entity.pdbx_description
1 polymer ?
#
loop_
_entity_poly.entity_id
_entity_poly.type
_entity_poly.pdbx_seq_one_letter_code
_entity_poly.pdbx_strand_id
1 'polypeptide(L)' 'MTVVLTAKQIEDLAAFAREDGQPQYTITTGTIPEFEADDGEVIPEYTGLIAYSESLEHGVLQLDD' A
#
# COMPACT_ATOMS: atom_id res chain seq x y z
N MET A 1 16.20 -4.59 8.73
CA MET A 1 15.87 -3.53 7.75
C MET A 1 15.04 -2.52 8.48
N THR A 2 15.42 -1.24 8.44
CA THR A 2 14.71 -0.17 9.15
C THR A 2 13.95 0.64 8.12
N VAL A 3 12.63 0.78 8.30
CA VAL A 3 11.78 1.61 7.46
C VAL A 3 11.58 2.95 8.17
N VAL A 4 11.83 4.05 7.47
CA VAL A 4 11.59 5.41 7.97
C VAL A 4 10.40 5.95 7.22
N LEU A 5 9.33 6.27 7.95
CA LEU A 5 8.14 6.89 7.40
C LEU A 5 8.11 8.39 7.72
N THR A 6 7.61 9.18 6.78
CA THR A 6 7.25 10.57 7.00
C THR A 6 5.95 10.66 7.82
N ALA A 7 5.68 11.83 8.41
CA ALA A 7 4.44 12.04 9.15
C ALA A 7 3.21 11.77 8.28
N LYS A 8 3.23 12.24 7.02
CA LYS A 8 2.17 12.02 6.05
C LYS A 8 1.94 10.54 5.76
N GLN A 9 3.00 9.76 5.53
CA GLN A 9 2.89 8.31 5.33
C GLN A 9 2.27 7.57 6.53
N ILE A 10 2.55 8.03 7.76
CA ILE A 10 1.94 7.47 8.97
C ILE A 10 0.45 7.82 9.02
N GLU A 11 0.07 9.04 8.64
CA GLU A 11 -1.33 9.46 8.57
C GLU A 11 -2.12 8.69 7.50
N ASP A 12 -1.57 8.55 6.30
CA ASP A 12 -2.15 7.78 5.20
C ASP A 12 -2.30 6.29 5.59
N LEU A 13 -1.28 5.69 6.23
CA LEU A 13 -1.37 4.32 6.75
C LEU A 13 -2.46 4.16 7.82
N ALA A 14 -2.60 5.15 8.71
CA ALA A 14 -3.62 5.12 9.76
C ALA A 14 -5.04 5.28 9.19
N ALA A 15 -5.22 6.10 8.15
CA ALA A 15 -6.49 6.23 7.44
C ALA A 15 -6.85 4.91 6.73
N PHE A 16 -5.91 4.38 5.95
CA PHE A 16 -6.06 3.11 5.25
C PHE A 16 -6.43 1.98 6.21
N ALA A 17 -5.72 1.85 7.34
CA ALA A 17 -6.01 0.84 8.36
C ALA A 17 -7.42 0.94 8.96
N ARG A 18 -7.96 2.15 9.08
CA ARG A 18 -9.33 2.36 9.59
C ARG A 18 -10.40 2.00 8.57
N GLU A 19 -10.15 2.30 7.31
CA GLU A 19 -11.08 2.03 6.21
C GLU A 19 -11.12 0.54 5.86
N ASP A 20 -9.94 -0.07 5.82
CA ASP A 20 -9.74 -1.48 5.46
C ASP A 20 -10.01 -2.42 6.65
N GLY A 21 -9.89 -1.91 7.89
CA GLY A 21 -10.35 -2.59 9.11
C GLY A 21 -9.43 -3.70 9.61
N GLN A 22 -8.21 -3.83 9.07
CA GLN A 22 -7.27 -4.86 9.48
C GLN A 22 -6.50 -4.47 10.75
N PRO A 23 -6.18 -5.46 11.62
CA PRO A 23 -5.45 -5.21 12.86
C PRO A 23 -3.95 -4.96 12.63
N GLN A 24 -3.39 -5.38 11.48
CA GLN A 24 -1.96 -5.30 11.19
C GLN A 24 -1.68 -5.11 9.69
N TYR A 25 -0.58 -4.42 9.39
CA TYR A 25 -0.05 -4.27 8.04
C TYR A 25 1.44 -4.59 8.03
N THR A 26 1.88 -5.22 6.94
CA THR A 26 3.29 -5.46 6.65
C THR A 26 3.79 -4.34 5.74
N ILE A 27 4.87 -3.68 6.16
CA ILE A 27 5.52 -2.63 5.37
C ILE A 27 6.80 -3.20 4.77
N THR A 28 6.92 -3.14 3.45
CA THR A 28 8.09 -3.62 2.72
C THR A 28 8.36 -2.76 1.50
N THR A 29 9.56 -2.87 0.95
CA THR A 29 9.81 -2.44 -0.43
C THR A 29 9.36 -3.56 -1.36
N GLY A 30 8.58 -3.22 -2.38
CA GLY A 30 8.04 -4.17 -3.34
C GLY A 30 7.84 -3.55 -4.71
N THR A 31 7.63 -4.40 -5.71
CA THR A 31 7.26 -4.01 -7.07
C THR A 31 5.87 -4.55 -7.36
N ILE A 32 4.94 -3.66 -7.67
CA ILE A 32 3.61 -3.96 -8.18
C ILE A 32 3.70 -3.78 -9.70
N PRO A 33 3.59 -4.86 -10.51
CA PRO A 33 3.63 -4.74 -11.97
C PRO A 33 2.44 -3.92 -12.48
N GLU A 34 2.56 -3.37 -13.68
CA GLU A 34 1.44 -2.73 -14.39
C GLU A 34 0.24 -3.68 -14.51
N PHE A 35 -0.96 -3.17 -14.23
CA PHE A 35 -2.20 -3.94 -14.35
C PHE A 35 -3.38 -3.07 -14.79
N GLU A 36 -4.40 -3.69 -15.39
CA GLU A 36 -5.67 -3.04 -15.72
C GLU A 36 -6.65 -3.26 -14.56
N ALA A 37 -7.13 -2.18 -13.96
CA ALA A 37 -8.14 -2.22 -12.91
C ALA A 37 -9.52 -2.57 -13.49
N ASP A 38 -10.47 -2.97 -12.65
CA ASP A 38 -11.83 -3.37 -13.08
C ASP A 38 -12.60 -2.28 -13.85
N ASP A 39 -12.22 -1.00 -13.70
CA ASP A 39 -12.81 0.13 -14.45
C ASP A 39 -12.15 0.36 -15.84
N GLY A 40 -11.17 -0.47 -16.21
CA GLY A 40 -10.39 -0.34 -17.44
C GLY A 40 -9.25 0.69 -17.36
N GLU A 41 -8.98 1.23 -16.17
CA GLU A 41 -7.83 2.10 -15.94
C GLU A 41 -6.53 1.29 -15.87
N VAL A 42 -5.52 1.69 -16.66
CA VAL A 42 -4.20 1.06 -16.63
C VAL A 42 -3.38 1.71 -15.51
N ILE A 43 -3.13 0.94 -14.46
CA ILE A 43 -2.30 1.32 -13.33
C ILE A 43 -0.85 0.96 -13.68
N PRO A 44 0.08 1.94 -13.77
CA PRO A 44 1.46 1.68 -14.14
C PRO A 44 2.20 0.87 -13.08
N GLU A 45 3.32 0.27 -13.47
CA GLU A 45 4.22 -0.39 -12.53
C GLU A 45 4.66 0.59 -11.43
N TYR A 46 4.57 0.13 -10.18
CA TYR A 46 5.05 0.85 -9.01
C TYR A 46 6.15 0.04 -8.33
N THR A 47 7.32 0.64 -8.12
CA THR A 47 8.39 0.07 -7.30
C THR A 47 8.73 1.05 -6.20
N GLY A 48 8.47 0.66 -4.95
CA GLY A 48 8.62 1.58 -3.83
C GLY A 48 8.22 0.95 -2.51
N LEU A 49 7.94 1.79 -1.52
CA LEU A 49 7.45 1.33 -0.23
C LEU A 49 5.95 1.01 -0.33
N ILE A 50 5.55 -0.17 0.15
CA ILE A 50 4.15 -0.61 0.17
C ILE A 50 3.76 -1.08 1.57
N ALA A 51 2.50 -0.86 1.91
CA ALA A 51 1.83 -1.46 3.06
C ALA A 51 0.69 -2.36 2.58
N TYR A 52 0.68 -3.61 3.03
CA TYR A 52 -0.35 -4.59 2.68
C TYR A 52 -0.70 -5.45 3.90
N SER A 53 -1.91 -6.00 3.91
CA SER A 53 -2.32 -7.02 4.87
C SER A 53 -2.16 -8.41 4.23
N GLU A 54 -2.18 -9.48 5.03
CA GLU A 54 -2.10 -10.85 4.50
C GLU A 54 -3.38 -11.30 3.78
N SER A 55 -4.39 -10.44 3.74
CA SER A 55 -5.68 -10.73 3.12
C SER A 55 -5.67 -10.36 1.63
N LEU A 56 -6.07 -11.32 0.79
CA LEU A 56 -6.21 -11.12 -0.66
C LEU A 56 -7.43 -10.26 -1.04
N GLU A 57 -8.34 -10.03 -0.09
CA GLU A 57 -9.54 -9.21 -0.28
C GLU A 57 -9.26 -7.71 -0.07
N HIS A 58 -8.10 -7.38 0.48
CA HIS A 58 -7.74 -6.04 0.93
C HIS A 58 -6.65 -5.44 0.05
N GLY A 59 -6.64 -4.11 -0.03
CA GLY A 59 -5.77 -3.38 -0.95
C GLY A 59 -4.31 -3.34 -0.51
N VAL A 60 -3.48 -2.80 -1.41
CA VAL A 60 -2.10 -2.41 -1.11
C VAL A 60 -2.02 -0.89 -1.13
N LEU A 61 -1.51 -0.30 -0.05
CA LEU A 61 -1.25 1.13 0.04
C LEU A 61 0.20 1.42 -0.39
N GLN A 62 0.36 2.32 -1.35
CA GLN A 62 1.66 2.86 -1.73
C GLN A 62 2.06 3.95 -0.73
N LEU A 63 3.31 3.90 -0.26
CA LEU A 63 3.86 4.81 0.74
C LEU A 63 5.03 5.64 0.18
N ASP A 64 5.15 5.82 -1.13
CA ASP A 64 6.12 6.77 -1.71
C ASP A 64 5.68 8.24 -1.55
N ASP A 65 6.60 9.18 -1.76
CA ASP A 65 6.39 10.63 -1.62
C ASP A 65 5.81 11.27 -2.89
#